data_AF-A0A7W7FTB1-F1
#
_entry.id   AF-A0A7W7FTB1-F1
#
_cell.length_a   1.000
_cell.length_b   1.000
_cell.length_c   1.000
_cell.angle_alpha   90.00
_cell.angle_beta   90.00
_cell.angle_gamma   90.00
#
_symmetry.space_group_name_H-M   'P 1'
#
loop_
_entity.id
_entity.type
_entity.pdbx_description
1 polymer ?
#
loop_
_entity_poly.entity_id
_entity_poly.type
_entity_poly.pdbx_seq_one_letter_code
_entity_poly.pdbx_strand_id
1 'polypeptide(L)' 'MMLQTSQAQRPAELTEELLDAQARALLSLMRSGCTDESIARQLGISPRTVLRRIRTLMDRAGCTTRFQLGCHAQRRGWLT' A
#
# COMPACT_ATOMS: atom_id res chain seq x y z
N MET A 1 0.19 30.46 22.13
CA MET A 1 -0.69 29.33 21.79
C MET A 1 -0.11 28.66 20.55
N MET A 2 0.91 27.81 20.77
CA MET A 2 1.75 27.24 19.71
C MET A 2 1.31 25.81 19.40
N LEU A 3 1.37 25.49 18.11
CA LEU A 3 1.01 24.22 17.49
C LEU A 3 1.79 23.06 18.12
N GLN A 4 1.17 22.33 19.04
CA GLN A 4 1.53 20.93 19.30
C GLN A 4 0.70 20.05 18.37
N THR A 5 0.96 20.11 17.07
CA THR A 5 0.60 18.99 16.18
C THR A 5 1.54 17.85 16.55
N SER A 6 1.09 17.11 17.56
CA SER A 6 1.64 15.84 18.01
C SER A 6 2.05 15.02 16.80
N GLN A 7 3.33 14.66 16.78
CA GLN A 7 3.95 13.69 15.87
C GLN A 7 3.21 12.35 15.97
N ALA A 8 2.05 12.26 15.33
CA ALA A 8 1.28 11.05 15.22
C ALA A 8 2.04 10.11 14.27
N GLN A 9 2.78 9.20 14.89
CA GLN A 9 3.30 7.96 14.32
C GLN A 9 4.22 8.16 13.10
N ARG A 10 5.55 8.02 13.28
CA ARG A 10 6.40 7.59 12.15
C ARG A 10 5.93 6.18 11.76
N PRO A 11 5.19 5.99 10.66
CA PRO A 11 4.86 4.65 10.21
C PRO A 11 6.19 4.01 9.81
N ALA A 12 6.39 2.74 10.15
CA ALA A 12 7.58 2.00 9.77
C ALA A 12 7.88 2.27 8.30
N GLU A 13 8.93 3.05 8.02
CA GLU A 13 9.26 3.46 6.67
C GLU A 13 9.41 2.18 5.85
N LEU A 14 8.47 1.93 4.96
CA LEU A 14 8.70 1.07 3.82
C LEU A 14 9.79 1.78 3.03
N THR A 15 11.05 1.58 3.42
CA THR A 15 12.19 1.85 2.57
C THR A 15 11.89 1.13 1.25
N GLU A 16 12.04 1.82 0.13
CA GLU A 16 11.78 1.28 -1.21
C GLU A 16 12.42 -0.10 -1.42
N GLU A 17 13.53 -0.34 -0.73
CA GLU A 17 14.31 -1.57 -0.65
C GLU A 17 13.52 -2.78 -0.10
N LEU A 18 12.50 -2.57 0.72
CA LEU A 18 11.70 -3.61 1.37
C LEU A 18 10.38 -3.94 0.63
N LEU A 19 10.04 -3.18 -0.42
CA LEU A 19 8.86 -3.48 -1.25
C LEU A 19 9.21 -4.59 -2.24
N ASP A 20 8.70 -5.80 -2.01
CA ASP A 20 8.89 -6.91 -2.95
C ASP A 20 8.24 -6.62 -4.31
N ALA A 21 8.67 -7.31 -5.37
CA ALA A 21 8.14 -7.11 -6.72
C ALA A 21 6.62 -7.36 -6.81
N GLN A 22 6.09 -8.28 -6.00
CA GLN A 22 4.64 -8.55 -5.95
C GLN A 22 3.86 -7.40 -5.31
N ALA A 23 4.41 -6.71 -4.31
CA ALA A 23 3.80 -5.57 -3.65
C ALA A 23 3.76 -4.37 -4.60
N ARG A 24 4.83 -4.11 -5.37
CA ARG A 24 4.81 -3.10 -6.44
C ARG A 24 3.75 -3.43 -7.48
N ALA A 25 3.72 -4.66 -7.98
CA ALA A 25 2.72 -5.10 -8.95
C ALA A 25 1.29 -4.94 -8.39
N LEU A 26 1.04 -5.36 -7.16
CA LEU A 26 -0.24 -5.20 -6.48
C LEU A 26 -0.66 -3.73 -6.40
N LEU A 27 0.24 -2.82 -6.00
CA LEU A 27 -0.05 -1.39 -5.90
C LEU A 27 -0.32 -0.76 -7.27
N SER A 28 0.41 -1.17 -8.31
CA SER A 28 0.16 -0.72 -9.69
C SER A 28 -1.21 -1.18 -10.19
N LEU A 29 -1.62 -2.41 -9.89
CA LEU A 29 -2.95 -2.93 -10.25
C LEU A 29 -4.08 -2.27 -9.45
N MET A 30 -3.83 -1.95 -8.18
CA MET A 30 -4.78 -1.14 -7.40
C MET A 30 -4.96 0.25 -8.01
N ARG A 31 -3.86 0.89 -8.44
CA ARG A 31 -3.92 2.21 -9.10
C ARG A 31 -4.69 2.16 -10.42
N SER A 32 -4.59 1.07 -11.18
CA SER A 32 -5.36 0.91 -12.43
C SER A 32 -6.85 0.65 -12.20
N GLY A 33 -7.32 0.61 -10.95
CA GLY A 33 -8.73 0.38 -10.61
C GLY A 33 -9.15 -1.08 -10.68
N CYS A 34 -8.21 -2.03 -10.67
CA CYS A 34 -8.55 -3.45 -10.65
C CYS A 34 -9.23 -3.85 -9.33
N THR A 35 -10.20 -4.75 -9.41
CA THR A 35 -10.81 -5.38 -8.23
C THR A 35 -9.84 -6.37 -7.57
N ASP A 36 -10.02 -6.66 -6.29
CA ASP A 36 -9.20 -7.63 -5.55
C ASP A 36 -9.19 -9.03 -6.21
N GLU A 37 -10.29 -9.40 -6.86
CA GLU A 37 -10.43 -10.63 -7.65
C GLU A 37 -9.60 -10.62 -8.93
N SER A 38 -9.57 -9.48 -9.62
CA SER A 38 -8.76 -9.30 -10.84
C SER A 38 -7.27 -9.28 -10.50
N ILE A 39 -6.91 -8.61 -9.40
CA ILE A 39 -5.56 -8.60 -8.84
C ILE A 39 -5.12 -10.02 -8.46
N ALA A 40 -5.99 -10.76 -7.76
CA ALA A 40 -5.74 -12.14 -7.37
C ALA A 40 -5.42 -13.03 -8.59
N ARG A 41 -6.23 -12.91 -9.65
CA ARG A 41 -6.04 -13.66 -10.90
C ARG A 41 -4.71 -13.31 -11.58
N GLN A 42 -4.38 -12.02 -11.69
CA GLN A 42 -3.15 -11.58 -12.36
C GLN A 42 -1.88 -11.93 -11.57
N LEU A 43 -1.95 -11.93 -10.23
CA LEU A 43 -0.82 -12.28 -9.37
C LEU A 43 -0.72 -13.78 -9.04
N GLY A 44 -1.67 -14.60 -9.51
CA GLY A 44 -1.68 -16.05 -9.25
C GLY A 44 -1.88 -16.43 -7.78
N ILE A 45 -2.58 -15.59 -7.00
CA ILE A 45 -2.81 -15.77 -5.56
C ILE A 45 -4.29 -15.67 -5.23
N SER A 46 -4.69 -16.13 -4.03
CA SER A 46 -6.09 -16.01 -3.61
C SER A 46 -6.49 -14.57 -3.25
N PRO A 47 -7.76 -14.17 -3.42
CA PRO A 47 -8.25 -12.84 -2.99
C PRO A 47 -7.99 -12.56 -1.50
N ARG A 48 -8.04 -13.61 -0.67
CA ARG A 48 -7.72 -13.51 0.76
C ARG A 48 -6.25 -13.12 1.00
N THR A 49 -5.35 -13.55 0.13
CA THR A 49 -3.93 -13.17 0.16
C THR A 49 -3.72 -11.73 -0.32
N VAL A 50 -4.46 -11.29 -1.33
CA VAL A 50 -4.49 -9.87 -1.77
C VAL A 50 -4.90 -8.97 -0.62
N LEU A 51 -6.04 -9.24 0.01
CA LEU A 51 -6.54 -8.46 1.15
C LEU A 51 -5.56 -8.45 2.34
N ARG A 52 -4.93 -9.59 2.64
CA ARG A 52 -3.90 -9.68 3.68
C ARG A 52 -2.71 -8.79 3.36
N ARG A 53 -2.19 -8.85 2.12
CA ARG A 53 -1.07 -8.02 1.67
C ARG A 53 -1.42 -6.52 1.69
N ILE A 54 -2.61 -6.14 1.24
CA ILE A 54 -3.09 -4.75 1.29
C ILE A 54 -3.11 -4.24 2.74
N ARG A 55 -3.66 -5.03 3.68
CA ARG A 55 -3.66 -4.66 5.10
C ARG A 55 -2.25 -4.48 5.64
N THR A 56 -1.35 -5.42 5.37
CA THR A 56 0.05 -5.29 5.79
C THR A 56 0.72 -4.05 5.20
N LEU A 57 0.46 -3.71 3.93
CA LEU A 57 0.99 -2.50 3.30
C LEU A 57 0.40 -1.24 3.92
N MET A 58 -0.90 -1.23 4.20
CA MET A 58 -1.60 -0.15 4.91
C MET A 58 -1.01 0.08 6.31
N ASP A 59 -0.87 -0.97 7.11
CA ASP A 59 -0.34 -0.91 8.48
C ASP A 59 1.09 -0.34 8.48
N ARG A 60 1.93 -0.79 7.53
CA ARG A 60 3.30 -0.29 7.38
C ARG A 60 3.35 1.14 6.88
N ALA A 61 2.53 1.51 5.90
CA ALA A 61 2.47 2.85 5.33
C ALA A 61 1.72 3.87 6.22
N GLY A 62 1.13 3.43 7.34
CA GLY A 62 0.28 4.27 8.20
C GLY A 62 -1.00 4.73 7.52
N CYS A 63 -1.50 3.94 6.56
CA CYS A 63 -2.71 4.25 5.80
C CYS A 63 -3.90 3.47 6.37
N THR A 64 -5.05 4.12 6.53
CA THR A 64 -6.27 3.47 7.03
C THR A 64 -7.23 3.06 5.92
N THR A 65 -7.03 3.59 4.71
CA THR A 65 -7.82 3.22 3.53
C THR A 65 -6.93 2.82 2.36
N ARG A 66 -7.46 1.95 1.49
CA ARG A 66 -6.78 1.56 0.24
C ARG A 66 -6.49 2.75 -0.68
N PHE A 67 -7.37 3.77 -0.65
CA PHE A 67 -7.18 4.98 -1.42
C PHE A 67 -5.98 5.78 -0.89
N GLN A 68 -5.89 5.95 0.43
CA GLN A 68 -4.72 6.56 1.06
C GLN A 68 -3.43 5.80 0.74
N LEU A 69 -3.47 4.46 0.76
CA LEU A 69 -2.33 3.62 0.36
C LEU A 69 -1.91 3.88 -1.09
N GLY A 70 -2.87 3.96 -2.02
CA GLY A 70 -2.59 4.30 -3.42
C GLY A 70 -1.94 5.68 -3.58
N CYS A 71 -2.50 6.70 -2.92
CA CYS A 71 -1.91 8.05 -2.93
C CYS A 71 -0.52 8.08 -2.28
N HIS A 72 -0.31 7.31 -1.21
CA HIS A 72 0.98 7.19 -0.54
C HIS A 72 2.02 6.55 -1.47
N ALA A 73 1.68 5.45 -2.12
CA ALA A 73 2.54 4.74 -3.06
C ALA A 73 2.98 5.64 -4.23
N GLN A 74 2.07 6.46 -4.77
CA GLN A 74 2.40 7.42 -5.83
C GLN A 74 3.36 8.52 -5.35
N ARG A 75 3.12 9.12 -4.17
CA ARG A 75 3.99 10.17 -3.62
C ARG A 75 5.39 9.66 -3.27
N ARG A 76 5.50 8.38 -2.91
CA ARG A 76 6.76 7.73 -2.52
C ARG A 76 7.50 7.07 -3.69
N GLY A 77 6.99 7.13 -4.92
CA GLY A 77 7.66 6.53 -6.08
C GLY A 77 7.61 5.00 -6.13
N TRP A 78 6.72 4.36 -5.37
CA TRP A 78 6.61 2.88 -5.32
C TRP A 78 5.97 2.26 -6.55
N LEU A 79 5.39 3.09 -7.40
CA LEU A 79 4.71 2.70 -8.62
C LEU A 79 5.69 2.88 -9.77
N THR A 80 5.94 1.80 -10.49
CA THR A 80 6.65 1.80 -11.78
C THR A 80 5.70 2.06 -12.94
#